data_AF-A0A1C2GQE4-F1
#
_entry.id   AF-A0A1C2GQE4-F1
#
_cell.length_a   1.000
_cell.length_b   1.000
_cell.length_c   1.000
_cell.angle_alpha   90.00
_cell.angle_beta   90.00
_cell.angle_gamma   90.00
#
_symmetry.space_group_name_H-M   'P 1'
#
loop_
_entity.id
_entity.type
_entity.pdbx_description
1 polymer ?
#
loop_
_entity_poly.entity_id
_entity_poly.type
_entity_poly.pdbx_seq_one_letter_code
_entity_poly.pdbx_strand_id
1 'polypeptide(L)'
;MQKVVFTNKIYYILLIAYILILLVYNVFVSVMGKNVLGLIPICIQSLVLIFIMTKNKYAKQVILIWVIVFLVIGSLLQILGTVLDEDKHIFGDANFYQFLNQLVTLIIGVLIITFSTTIKRVGFE
;
A
#
# COMPACT_ATOMS: atom_id res chain seq x y z
N MET A 1 19.37 19.42 -5.71
CA MET A 1 18.52 18.47 -4.96
C MET A 1 18.63 17.10 -5.62
N GLN A 2 19.03 16.06 -4.88
CA GLN A 2 19.03 14.69 -5.40
C GLN A 2 17.59 14.26 -5.70
N LYS A 3 17.37 13.59 -6.83
CA LYS A 3 16.05 13.12 -7.29
C LYS A 3 16.10 11.61 -7.52
N VAL A 4 14.94 10.97 -7.53
CA VAL A 4 14.81 9.60 -8.03
C VAL A 4 14.32 9.57 -9.46
N VAL A 5 14.72 8.54 -10.20
CA VAL A 5 14.18 8.23 -11.52
C VAL A 5 13.53 6.85 -11.45
N PHE A 6 12.26 6.82 -11.86
CA PHE A 6 11.54 5.59 -12.09
C PHE A 6 11.90 5.10 -13.50
N THR A 7 12.77 4.09 -13.56
CA THR A 7 13.25 3.54 -14.84
C THR A 7 12.11 2.88 -15.62
N ASN A 8 11.21 2.21 -14.91
CA ASN A 8 10.02 1.57 -15.49
C ASN A 8 8.82 2.54 -15.42
N LYS A 9 8.42 3.09 -16.57
CA LYS A 9 7.25 3.99 -16.68
C LYS A 9 5.93 3.31 -16.36
N ILE A 10 5.78 2.03 -16.74
CA ILE A 10 4.55 1.26 -16.48
C ILE A 10 4.37 1.09 -14.97
N TYR A 11 5.43 0.69 -14.27
CA TYR A 11 5.41 0.58 -12.81
C TYR A 11 5.07 1.91 -12.14
N TYR A 12 5.66 3.03 -12.60
CA TYR A 12 5.36 4.36 -12.05
C TYR A 12 3.87 4.72 -12.20
N ILE A 13 3.29 4.50 -13.38
CA ILE A 13 1.88 4.80 -13.65
C ILE A 13 0.97 3.87 -12.82
N LEU A 14 1.24 2.57 -12.81
CA LEU A 14 0.47 1.59 -12.04
C LEU A 14 0.52 1.86 -10.54
N LEU A 15 1.68 2.25 -10.01
CA LEU A 15 1.83 2.59 -8.60
C LEU A 15 0.99 3.81 -8.22
N ILE A 16 1.03 4.87 -9.04
CA ILE A 16 0.20 6.06 -8.82
C ILE A 16 -1.28 5.71 -8.91
N ALA A 17 -1.70 5.00 -9.95
CA ALA A 17 -3.08 4.59 -10.13
C ALA A 17 -3.58 3.76 -8.93
N TYR A 18 -2.77 2.80 -8.47
CA TYR A 18 -3.08 1.97 -7.32
C TYR A 18 -3.24 2.79 -6.03
N ILE A 19 -2.32 3.71 -5.75
CA ILE A 19 -2.40 4.57 -4.56
C ILE A 19 -3.63 5.49 -4.63
N LEU A 20 -3.96 6.03 -5.82
CA LEU A 20 -5.15 6.85 -6.00
C LEU A 20 -6.45 6.08 -5.77
N ILE A 21 -6.57 4.86 -6.32
CA ILE A 21 -7.73 3.99 -6.11
C ILE A 21 -7.90 3.70 -4.61
N LEU A 22 -6.81 3.33 -3.93
CA LEU A 22 -6.83 3.10 -2.48
C LEU A 22 -7.19 4.35 -1.69
N LEU A 23 -6.69 5.51 -2.09
CA LEU A 23 -6.97 6.77 -1.40
C LEU A 23 -8.45 7.14 -1.54
N VAL A 24 -9.02 7.00 -2.74
CA VAL A 24 -10.46 7.20 -2.98
C VAL A 24 -11.29 6.23 -2.15
N TYR A 25 -10.89 4.96 -2.11
CA TYR A 25 -11.57 3.95 -1.29
C TYR A 25 -11.53 4.30 0.21
N ASN A 26 -10.35 4.67 0.73
CA ASN A 26 -10.20 5.05 2.13
C ASN A 26 -11.00 6.31 2.48
N VAL A 27 -11.00 7.32 1.61
CA VAL A 27 -11.83 8.52 1.77
C VAL A 27 -13.31 8.15 1.82
N PHE A 28 -13.78 7.32 0.88
CA PHE A 28 -15.17 6.87 0.85
C PHE A 28 -15.57 6.15 2.14
N VAL A 29 -14.77 5.17 2.58
CA VAL A 29 -15.02 4.41 3.81
C VAL A 29 -14.97 5.31 5.06
N SER A 30 -14.02 6.24 5.14
CA SER A 30 -13.93 7.18 6.26
C SER A 30 -15.12 8.11 6.37
N VAL A 31 -15.56 8.69 5.25
CA VAL A 31 -16.67 9.63 5.20
C VAL A 31 -17.99 8.91 5.51
N MET A 32 -18.24 7.77 4.86
CA MET A 32 -19.48 7.01 5.07
C MET A 32 -19.55 6.38 6.46
N GLY A 33 -18.43 5.86 6.95
CA GLY A 33 -18.34 5.25 8.27
C GLY A 33 -18.22 6.25 9.43
N LYS A 34 -18.17 7.56 9.16
CA LYS A 34 -17.90 8.63 10.15
C LYS A 34 -16.67 8.32 11.03
N ASN A 35 -15.68 7.64 10.45
CA ASN A 35 -14.52 7.16 11.18
C ASN A 35 -13.34 8.11 11.00
N VAL A 36 -13.13 8.95 12.01
CA VAL A 36 -12.03 9.93 12.07
C VAL A 36 -10.66 9.24 12.01
N LEU A 37 -10.54 8.02 12.55
CA LEU A 37 -9.26 7.29 12.52
C LEU A 37 -8.84 6.90 11.09
N GLY A 38 -9.78 6.77 10.15
CA GLY A 38 -9.45 6.51 8.76
C GLY A 38 -8.84 7.71 8.02
N LEU A 39 -8.77 8.90 8.63
CA LEU A 39 -7.99 10.02 8.11
C LEU A 39 -6.47 9.75 8.16
N ILE A 40 -6.01 8.92 9.09
CA ILE A 40 -4.59 8.58 9.24
C ILE A 40 -4.02 7.93 7.97
N PRO A 41 -4.59 6.82 7.44
CA PRO A 41 -4.09 6.22 6.21
C PRO A 41 -4.21 7.16 5.01
N ILE A 42 -5.24 8.01 4.94
CA ILE A 42 -5.42 9.00 3.86
C ILE A 42 -4.28 10.02 3.85
N CYS A 43 -3.94 10.59 5.02
CA CYS A 43 -2.83 11.54 5.16
C CYS A 43 -1.49 10.90 4.74
N ILE A 44 -1.23 9.68 5.20
CA ILE A 44 0.02 8.97 4.87
C ILE A 44 0.09 8.66 3.37
N GLN A 45 -1.00 8.14 2.77
CA GLN A 45 -1.06 7.86 1.34
C GLN A 45 -0.87 9.13 0.49
N SER A 46 -1.46 10.26 0.91
CA SER A 46 -1.28 11.55 0.25
C SER A 46 0.20 11.98 0.27
N LEU A 47 0.88 11.82 1.40
CA LEU A 47 2.31 12.09 1.51
C LEU A 47 3.14 11.19 0.59
N VAL A 48 2.85 9.88 0.55
CA VAL A 48 3.52 8.94 -0.36
C VAL A 48 3.36 9.40 -1.81
N LEU A 49 2.14 9.79 -2.21
CA LEU A 49 1.84 10.27 -3.55
C LEU A 49 2.65 11.53 -3.90
N ILE A 50 2.71 12.50 -2.98
CA ILE A 50 3.51 13.74 -3.15
C ILE A 50 4.98 13.40 -3.36
N PHE A 51 5.55 12.47 -2.59
CA PHE A 51 6.95 12.07 -2.74
C PHE A 51 7.23 11.39 -4.08
N ILE A 52 6.28 10.57 -4.57
CA ILE A 52 6.35 9.94 -5.89
C ILE A 52 6.31 10.99 -7.00
N MET A 53 5.33 11.91 -6.97
CA MET A 53 5.13 12.92 -8.00
C MET A 53 6.28 13.94 -8.05
N THR A 54 6.80 14.34 -6.89
CA THR A 54 7.94 15.27 -6.80
C THR A 54 9.28 14.60 -7.09
N LYS A 55 9.31 13.28 -7.28
CA LYS A 55 10.52 12.48 -7.51
C LYS A 55 11.59 12.73 -6.44
N ASN A 56 11.15 12.86 -5.18
CA ASN A 56 12.02 13.17 -4.05
C ASN A 56 13.05 12.03 -3.82
N LYS A 57 14.27 12.34 -3.38
CA LYS A 57 15.31 11.34 -3.04
C LYS A 57 14.85 10.25 -2.05
N TYR A 58 13.85 10.58 -1.22
CA TYR A 58 13.25 9.68 -0.23
C TYR A 58 12.04 8.89 -0.75
N ALA A 59 11.57 9.13 -1.98
CA ALA A 59 10.34 8.51 -2.49
C ALA A 59 10.37 6.98 -2.41
N LYS A 60 11.50 6.35 -2.80
CA LYS A 60 11.68 4.90 -2.68
C LYS A 60 11.51 4.40 -1.23
N GLN A 61 12.09 5.10 -0.27
CA GLN A 61 12.03 4.70 1.15
C GLN A 61 10.61 4.87 1.70
N VAL A 62 9.96 5.99 1.38
CA VAL A 62 8.58 6.25 1.78
C VAL A 62 7.61 5.21 1.20
N ILE A 63 7.77 4.85 -0.08
CA ILE A 63 6.99 3.77 -0.71
C ILE A 63 7.21 2.44 0.02
N LEU A 64 8.47 2.05 0.26
CA LEU A 64 8.77 0.78 0.91
C LEU A 64 8.20 0.71 2.33
N ILE A 65 8.36 1.77 3.13
CA ILE A 65 7.81 1.83 4.49
C ILE A 65 6.28 1.71 4.44
N TRP A 66 5.63 2.48 3.58
CA TRP A 66 4.18 2.44 3.43
C TRP A 66 3.68 1.04 3.03
N VAL A 67 4.31 0.41 2.03
CA VAL A 67 3.94 -0.94 1.58
C VAL A 67 4.16 -1.97 2.69
N ILE A 68 5.32 -1.96 3.35
CA ILE A 68 5.64 -2.93 4.39
C ILE A 68 4.64 -2.82 5.54
N VAL A 69 4.37 -1.61 6.03
CA VAL A 69 3.48 -1.40 7.17
C VAL A 69 2.03 -1.71 6.81
N PHE A 70 1.50 -1.14 5.71
CA PHE A 70 0.06 -1.21 5.42
C PHE A 70 -0.36 -2.41 4.59
N LEU A 71 0.45 -2.86 3.64
CA LEU A 71 0.07 -3.97 2.74
C LEU A 71 0.62 -5.30 3.22
N VAL A 72 1.83 -5.35 3.78
CA VAL A 72 2.45 -6.62 4.19
C VAL A 72 2.12 -6.94 5.63
N ILE A 73 2.59 -6.14 6.60
CA ILE A 73 2.36 -6.38 8.02
C ILE A 73 0.87 -6.34 8.34
N GLY A 74 0.15 -5.34 7.81
CA GLY A 74 -1.30 -5.26 7.96
C GLY A 74 -2.04 -6.52 7.50
N SER A 75 -1.72 -7.04 6.30
CA SER A 75 -2.36 -8.26 5.79
C SER A 75 -1.96 -9.50 6.57
N LEU A 76 -0.69 -9.64 6.95
CA LEU A 76 -0.23 -10.76 7.77
C LEU A 76 -0.94 -10.79 9.13
N LEU A 77 -1.06 -9.64 9.79
CA LEU A 77 -1.77 -9.53 11.06
C LEU A 77 -3.25 -9.92 10.92
N GLN A 78 -3.92 -9.52 9.85
CA GLN A 78 -5.32 -9.89 9.66
C GLN A 78 -5.49 -11.36 9.28
N ILE A 79 -4.55 -11.95 8.50
CA ILE A 79 -4.55 -13.38 8.19
C ILE A 79 -4.39 -14.17 9.48
N LEU A 80 -3.39 -13.82 10.30
CA LEU A 80 -3.18 -14.44 11.61
C LEU A 80 -4.42 -14.28 12.49
N GLY A 81 -5.02 -13.08 12.52
CA GLY A 81 -6.25 -12.85 13.25
C GLY A 81 -7.42 -13.72 12.78
N THR A 82 -7.51 -14.03 11.48
CA THR A 82 -8.55 -14.91 10.93
C THR A 82 -8.29 -16.38 11.25
N VAL A 83 -7.02 -16.79 11.29
CA VAL A 83 -6.61 -18.17 11.58
C VAL A 83 -6.68 -18.50 13.07
N LEU A 84 -6.37 -17.53 13.94
CA LEU A 84 -6.36 -17.71 15.40
C LEU A 84 -7.75 -17.55 16.04
N ASP A 85 -8.70 -16.98 15.32
CA ASP A 85 -10.06 -16.80 15.80
C ASP A 85 -10.82 -18.13 15.69
N GLU A 86 -10.80 -18.91 16.77
CA GLU A 86 -11.37 -20.27 16.85
C GLU A 86 -12.87 -20.31 16.52
N ASP A 87 -13.58 -19.19 16.68
CA ASP A 87 -15.00 -19.03 16.37
C ASP A 87 -15.27 -18.80 14.87
N LYS A 88 -14.23 -18.46 14.08
CA LYS A 88 -14.34 -18.25 12.63
C LYS A 88 -13.95 -19.51 11.88
N HIS A 89 -14.94 -20.27 11.42
CA HIS A 89 -14.69 -21.26 10.38
C HIS A 89 -14.12 -20.57 9.14
N ILE A 90 -12.85 -20.83 8.83
CA ILE A 90 -12.09 -20.26 7.70
C ILE A 90 -12.81 -20.54 6.36
N PHE A 91 -13.56 -21.64 6.29
CA PHE A 91 -14.34 -22.06 5.13
C PHE A 91 -15.77 -21.54 5.08
N GLY A 92 -16.19 -20.68 6.02
CA GLY A 92 -17.41 -19.90 5.85
C GLY A 92 -17.22 -18.85 4.77
N ASP A 93 -18.19 -18.70 3.86
CA ASP A 93 -18.09 -17.83 2.67
C ASP A 93 -17.46 -16.46 2.98
N ALA A 94 -17.98 -15.75 3.99
CA ALA A 94 -17.50 -14.41 4.36
C ALA A 94 -16.02 -14.39 4.81
N ASN A 95 -15.60 -15.36 5.61
CA ASN A 95 -14.23 -15.45 6.11
C ASN A 95 -13.25 -15.84 4.99
N PHE A 96 -13.69 -16.70 4.07
CA PHE A 96 -12.90 -17.09 2.91
C PHE A 96 -12.67 -15.90 1.97
N TYR A 97 -13.70 -15.09 1.68
CA TYR A 97 -13.53 -13.86 0.90
C TYR A 97 -12.58 -12.86 1.57
N GLN A 98 -12.67 -12.70 2.89
CA GLN A 98 -11.77 -11.82 3.63
C GLN A 98 -10.32 -12.31 3.56
N PHE A 99 -10.09 -13.60 3.75
CA PHE A 99 -8.77 -14.23 3.64
C PHE A 99 -8.18 -14.05 2.23
N LEU A 100 -8.96 -14.30 1.17
CA LEU A 100 -8.53 -14.09 -0.20
C LEU A 100 -8.15 -12.62 -0.48
N ASN A 101 -8.95 -11.67 0.00
CA ASN A 101 -8.65 -10.25 -0.15
C ASN A 101 -7.32 -9.86 0.51
N GLN A 102 -7.02 -10.43 1.68
CA GLN A 102 -5.73 -10.19 2.36
C GLN A 102 -4.56 -10.82 1.62
N LEU A 103 -4.73 -12.03 1.06
CA LEU A 103 -3.71 -12.65 0.22
C LEU A 103 -3.42 -11.81 -1.03
N VAL A 104 -4.45 -11.33 -1.73
CA VAL A 104 -4.29 -10.45 -2.89
C VAL A 104 -3.55 -9.17 -2.49
N THR A 105 -3.94 -8.56 -1.37
CA THR A 105 -3.30 -7.34 -0.86
C THR A 105 -1.82 -7.57 -0.55
N LEU A 106 -1.49 -8.71 0.06
CA LEU A 106 -0.12 -9.12 0.35
C LEU A 106 0.70 -9.33 -0.93
N ILE A 107 0.15 -10.02 -1.92
CA ILE A 107 0.79 -10.23 -3.23
C ILE A 107 1.09 -8.89 -3.89
N ILE A 108 0.13 -7.96 -3.90
CA ILE A 108 0.34 -6.60 -4.44
C ILE A 108 1.47 -5.90 -3.68
N GLY A 109 1.49 -5.99 -2.34
CA GLY A 109 2.57 -5.44 -1.53
C GLY A 109 3.95 -5.98 -1.93
N VAL A 110 4.07 -7.30 -2.08
CA VAL A 110 5.32 -7.95 -2.54
C VAL A 110 5.72 -7.48 -3.94
N LEU A 111 4.77 -7.37 -4.88
CA LEU A 111 5.06 -6.87 -6.22
C LEU A 111 5.60 -5.44 -6.17
N ILE A 112 5.00 -4.55 -5.38
CA ILE A 112 5.48 -3.16 -5.27
C ILE A 112 6.90 -3.12 -4.70
N ILE A 113 7.23 -3.95 -3.71
CA ILE A 113 8.59 -4.05 -3.15
C ILE A 113 9.57 -4.51 -4.23
N THR A 114 9.25 -5.58 -4.96
CA THR A 114 10.12 -6.13 -6.01
C THR A 114 10.38 -5.10 -7.12
N PHE A 115 9.34 -4.42 -7.60
CA PHE A 115 9.50 -3.40 -8.64
C PHE A 115 10.12 -2.08 -8.13
N SER A 116 10.09 -1.81 -6.81
CA SER A 116 10.77 -0.64 -6.22
C SER A 116 12.30 -0.68 -6.41
N THR A 117 12.87 -1.84 -6.74
CA THR A 117 14.29 -1.97 -7.13
C THR A 117 14.62 -1.20 -8.40
N THR A 118 13.65 -0.98 -9.28
CA THR A 118 13.81 -0.21 -10.53
C THR A 118 13.92 1.29 -10.34
N ILE A 119 13.66 1.78 -9.11
CA ILE A 119 13.81 3.18 -8.72
C ILE A 119 15.28 3.45 -8.38
N LYS A 120 15.92 4.32 -9.16
CA LYS A 120 17.33 4.70 -8.99
C LYS A 120 17.45 6.12 -8.45
N ARG A 121 18.41 6.36 -7.56
CA ARG A 121 18.80 7.72 -7.15
C ARG A 121 19.73 8.30 -8.20
N VAL A 122 19.48 9.52 -8.63
CA VAL A 122 20.38 10.27 -9.49
C VAL A 122 21.00 11.39 -8.65
N GLY A 123 22.28 11.21 -8.33
CA GLY A 123 23.15 12.28 -7.86
C GLY A 123 23.91 12.84 -9.06
N PHE A 124 24.02 14.17 -9.15
CA PHE A 124 25.08 14.76 -9.96
C PHE A 124 26.38 14.45 -9.22
N GLU A 125 27.21 13.59 -9.81
CA GLU A 125 28.65 13.61 -9.54
C GLU A 125 29.24 14.89 -10.14
#